data_AF-A0A969HDF2-F1
#
_entry.id   AF-A0A969HDF2-F1
#
_cell.length_a   1.000
_cell.length_b   1.000
_cell.length_c   1.000
_cell.angle_alpha   90.00
_cell.angle_beta   90.00
_cell.angle_gamma   90.00
#
_symmetry.space_group_name_H-M   'P 1'
#
loop_
_entity.id
_entity.type
_entity.pdbx_description
1 polymer ?
#
loop_
_entity_poly.entity_id
_entity_poly.type
_entity_poly.pdbx_seq_one_letter_code
_entity_poly.pdbx_strand_id
1 'polypeptide(L)'
;MYRREDDTSEHTQTRLKNFHRQIASVVEYYHRTGKLIIIDGQGSIEQISQTLSETMDALVKREALRATREESIEIQALKEVVPALSPEQATHHSLDIVLLGAPGSGKGTQAQHLCQQLKLTHIATGDLFRENLKNQTDLGQLAKTFMDRGELVPDDVTEAMVRERLARPDTANGFVLDGFPRTLSQAEALTDILTSLNRRLDSVFYLRYPTRRLSAGCRA
;
A
#
# COMPACT_ATOMS: atom_id res chain seq x y z
N MET A 1 10.49 1.89 18.12
CA MET A 1 9.68 0.65 18.11
C MET A 1 8.26 0.99 18.52
N TYR A 2 7.29 0.86 17.61
CA TYR A 2 5.88 0.99 17.96
C TYR A 2 5.35 -0.41 18.29
N ARG A 3 5.31 -0.76 19.59
CA ARG A 3 4.66 -1.98 20.06
C ARG A 3 3.17 -1.64 20.21
N ARG A 4 2.29 -2.39 19.55
CA ARG A 4 0.85 -2.19 19.71
C ARG A 4 0.45 -2.68 21.10
N GLU A 5 -0.38 -1.94 21.81
CA GLU A 5 -0.85 -2.32 23.15
C GLU A 5 -1.64 -3.65 23.13
N ASP A 6 -2.23 -4.01 21.98
CA ASP A 6 -3.03 -5.23 21.79
C ASP A 6 -2.23 -6.44 21.25
N ASP A 7 -0.90 -6.34 21.11
CA ASP A 7 -0.07 -7.44 20.56
C ASP A 7 0.21 -8.52 21.62
N THR A 8 -0.74 -9.44 21.80
CA THR A 8 -0.47 -10.73 22.47
C THR A 8 0.23 -11.71 21.52
N SER A 9 0.96 -12.68 22.09
CA SER A 9 1.63 -13.73 21.32
C SER A 9 0.65 -14.59 20.51
N GLU A 10 -0.56 -14.80 21.02
CA GLU A 10 -1.63 -15.57 20.38
C GLU A 10 -2.22 -14.87 19.15
N HIS A 11 -2.41 -13.55 19.21
CA HIS A 11 -2.85 -12.76 18.04
C HIS A 11 -1.78 -12.73 16.93
N THR A 12 -0.50 -12.76 17.30
CA THR A 12 0.61 -12.76 16.33
C THR A 12 0.63 -14.04 15.48
N GLN A 13 0.47 -15.22 16.11
CA GLN A 13 0.42 -16.49 15.40
C GLN A 13 -0.80 -16.60 14.47
N THR A 14 -1.97 -16.16 14.97
CA THR A 14 -3.21 -16.16 14.18
C THR A 14 -3.08 -15.27 12.94
N ARG A 15 -2.52 -14.06 13.10
CA ARG A 15 -2.26 -13.14 11.97
C ARG A 15 -1.29 -13.74 10.96
N LEU A 16 -0.25 -14.45 11.42
CA LEU A 16 0.71 -15.11 10.54
C LEU A 16 0.06 -16.27 9.76
N LYS A 17 -0.76 -17.09 10.43
CA LYS A 17 -1.50 -18.19 9.78
C LYS A 17 -2.46 -17.66 8.71
N ASN A 18 -3.21 -16.60 9.03
CA ASN A 18 -4.12 -15.96 8.08
C ASN A 18 -3.37 -15.34 6.90
N PHE A 19 -2.23 -14.69 7.18
CA PHE A 19 -1.35 -14.15 6.14
C PHE A 19 -0.92 -15.25 5.16
N HIS A 20 -0.35 -16.36 5.63
CA HIS A 20 0.09 -17.44 4.74
C HIS A 20 -1.06 -18.08 3.95
N ARG A 21 -2.27 -18.13 4.50
CA ARG A 21 -3.46 -18.65 3.80
C ARG A 21 -3.86 -17.78 2.62
N GLN A 22 -3.74 -16.45 2.76
CA GLN A 22 -4.33 -15.49 1.81
C GLN A 22 -3.29 -14.86 0.87
N ILE A 23 -2.03 -14.76 1.30
CA ILE A 23 -1.02 -13.97 0.58
C ILE A 23 -0.76 -14.49 -0.84
N ALA A 24 -0.86 -15.81 -1.07
CA ALA A 24 -0.64 -16.39 -2.39
C ALA A 24 -1.58 -15.79 -3.44
N SER A 25 -2.88 -15.74 -3.15
CA SER A 25 -3.89 -15.19 -4.07
C SER A 25 -3.70 -13.69 -4.30
N VAL A 26 -3.31 -12.94 -3.26
CA VAL A 26 -3.05 -11.50 -3.37
C VAL A 26 -1.79 -11.23 -4.22
N VAL A 27 -0.73 -11.99 -3.98
CA VAL A 27 0.52 -11.90 -4.75
C VAL A 27 0.28 -12.28 -6.21
N GLU A 28 -0.46 -13.35 -6.47
CA GLU A 28 -0.81 -13.76 -7.83
C GLU A 28 -1.64 -12.70 -8.56
N TYR A 29 -2.63 -12.10 -7.89
CA TYR A 29 -3.40 -10.99 -8.44
C TYR A 29 -2.50 -9.85 -8.90
N TYR A 30 -1.62 -9.35 -8.04
CA TYR A 30 -0.72 -8.24 -8.40
C TYR A 30 0.38 -8.62 -9.38
N HIS A 31 0.79 -9.90 -9.42
CA HIS A 31 1.67 -10.41 -10.45
C HIS A 31 1.00 -10.34 -11.83
N ARG A 32 -0.26 -10.77 -11.93
CA ARG A 32 -1.04 -10.75 -13.17
C ARG A 32 -1.32 -9.33 -13.68
N THR A 33 -1.48 -8.36 -12.78
CA THR A 33 -1.64 -6.95 -13.17
C THR A 33 -0.32 -6.26 -13.54
N GLY A 34 0.82 -6.94 -13.37
CA GLY A 34 2.15 -6.38 -13.64
C GLY A 34 2.59 -5.31 -12.63
N LYS A 35 1.94 -5.24 -11.46
CA LYS A 35 2.19 -4.25 -10.40
C LYS A 35 3.08 -4.79 -9.28
N LEU A 36 3.23 -6.11 -9.17
CA LEU A 36 4.03 -6.73 -8.13
C LEU A 36 5.53 -6.58 -8.36
N ILE A 37 6.24 -6.12 -7.34
CA ILE A 37 7.70 -6.24 -7.21
C ILE A 37 8.01 -6.97 -5.90
N ILE A 38 8.79 -8.04 -6.01
CA ILE A 38 9.20 -8.84 -4.86
C ILE A 38 10.55 -8.32 -4.35
N ILE A 39 10.59 -7.96 -3.08
CA ILE A 39 11.79 -7.52 -2.37
C ILE A 39 12.21 -8.64 -1.42
N ASP A 40 13.49 -9.03 -1.46
CA ASP A 40 14.02 -9.96 -0.47
C ASP A 40 14.05 -9.27 0.90
N GLY A 41 13.32 -9.84 1.86
CA GLY A 41 13.28 -9.33 3.23
C GLY A 41 14.49 -9.73 4.07
N GLN A 42 15.40 -10.56 3.56
CA GLN A 42 16.61 -10.94 4.27
C GLN A 42 17.64 -9.82 4.28
N GLY A 43 18.19 -9.50 5.44
CA GLY A 43 19.23 -8.49 5.61
C GLY A 43 18.95 -7.56 6.78
N SER A 44 19.76 -6.50 6.89
CA SER A 44 19.51 -5.41 7.83
C SER A 44 18.37 -4.52 7.33
N ILE A 45 17.80 -3.71 8.24
CA ILE A 45 16.75 -2.73 7.90
C ILE A 45 17.26 -1.79 6.79
N GLU A 46 18.52 -1.34 6.90
CA GLU A 46 19.16 -0.42 5.97
C GLU A 46 19.33 -1.01 4.57
N GLN A 47 19.70 -2.29 4.47
CA GLN A 47 19.84 -2.97 3.17
C GLN A 47 18.50 -3.09 2.44
N ILE A 48 17.44 -3.42 3.18
CA ILE A 48 16.08 -3.51 2.65
C ILE A 48 15.59 -2.11 2.25
N SER A 49 15.83 -1.10 3.09
CA SER A 49 15.52 0.30 2.78
C SER A 49 16.18 0.74 1.47
N GLN A 50 17.48 0.49 1.34
CA GLN A 50 18.23 0.85 0.14
C GLN A 50 17.66 0.19 -1.11
N THR A 51 17.33 -1.11 -1.04
CA THR A 51 16.73 -1.84 -2.16
C THR A 51 15.37 -1.27 -2.55
N LEU A 52 14.54 -0.90 -1.57
CA LEU A 52 13.25 -0.26 -1.79
C LEU A 52 13.43 1.11 -2.46
N SER A 53 14.34 1.95 -1.97
CA SER A 53 14.63 3.26 -2.55
C SER A 53 15.12 3.14 -3.99
N GLU A 54 16.06 2.24 -4.28
CA GLU A 54 16.57 2.00 -5.64
C GLU A 54 15.48 1.51 -6.60
N THR A 55 14.62 0.61 -6.11
CA THR A 55 13.47 0.12 -6.87
C THR A 55 12.50 1.25 -7.21
N MET A 56 12.27 2.14 -6.25
CA MET A 56 11.41 3.31 -6.44
C MET A 56 11.99 4.32 -7.42
N ASP A 57 13.28 4.62 -7.32
CA ASP A 57 13.96 5.48 -8.28
C ASP A 57 13.85 4.93 -9.70
N ALA A 58 13.98 3.60 -9.85
CA ALA A 58 13.79 2.94 -11.13
C ALA A 58 12.34 3.03 -11.64
N LEU A 59 11.35 2.92 -10.76
CA LEU A 59 9.93 3.08 -11.11
C LEU A 59 9.61 4.49 -11.57
N VAL A 60 9.98 5.51 -10.79
CA VAL A 60 9.77 6.92 -11.12
C VAL A 60 10.43 7.27 -12.45
N LYS A 61 11.66 6.80 -12.69
CA LYS A 61 12.36 6.98 -13.98
C LYS A 61 11.59 6.32 -15.13
N ARG A 62 11.06 5.11 -14.94
CA ARG A 62 10.26 4.41 -15.97
C ARG A 62 8.96 5.14 -16.28
N GLU A 63 8.31 5.73 -15.28
CA GLU A 63 7.09 6.53 -15.50
C GLU A 63 7.39 7.83 -16.22
N ALA A 64 8.43 8.57 -15.83
CA ALA A 64 8.86 9.77 -16.54
C ALA A 64 9.20 9.49 -18.02
N LEU A 65 9.85 8.35 -18.31
CA LEU A 65 10.13 7.91 -19.68
C LEU A 65 8.88 7.48 -20.47
N ARG A 66 7.82 7.01 -19.80
CA ARG A 66 6.53 6.67 -20.43
C ARG A 66 5.74 7.93 -20.77
N ALA A 67 5.60 8.86 -19.82
CA ALA A 67 4.92 10.13 -20.02
C ALA A 67 5.53 10.89 -21.21
N THR A 68 6.86 11.02 -21.26
CA THR A 68 7.55 11.67 -22.39
C THR A 68 7.33 10.99 -23.75
N ARG A 69 7.17 9.67 -23.79
CA ARG A 69 6.86 8.91 -25.02
C ARG A 69 5.41 9.09 -25.45
N GLU A 70 4.47 9.02 -24.52
CA GLU A 70 3.04 9.21 -24.77
C GLU A 70 2.76 10.63 -25.26
N GLU A 71 3.32 11.64 -24.57
CA GLU A 71 3.28 13.05 -25.00
C GLU A 71 3.88 13.22 -26.40
N SER A 72 5.00 12.56 -26.70
CA SER A 72 5.62 12.65 -28.03
C SER A 72 4.72 12.06 -29.14
N ILE A 73 4.04 10.94 -28.88
CA ILE A 73 3.11 10.32 -29.84
C ILE A 73 1.86 11.17 -30.02
N GLU A 74 1.30 11.69 -28.93
CA GLU A 74 0.10 12.53 -28.95
C GLU A 74 0.38 13.87 -29.65
N ILE A 75 1.51 14.51 -29.37
CA ILE A 75 1.98 15.71 -30.10
C ILE A 75 2.20 15.38 -31.58
N GLN A 76 2.77 14.22 -31.92
CA GLN A 76 2.97 13.82 -33.32
C GLN A 76 1.63 13.63 -34.05
N ALA A 77 0.60 13.11 -33.38
CA ALA A 77 -0.74 12.94 -33.93
C ALA A 77 -1.56 14.26 -33.99
N LEU A 78 -1.35 15.18 -33.04
CA LEU A 78 -2.07 16.46 -32.93
C LEU A 78 -1.46 17.59 -33.76
N LYS A 79 -0.18 17.48 -34.16
CA LYS A 79 0.52 18.45 -35.02
C LYS A 79 -0.15 18.70 -36.38
N GLU A 80 -1.03 17.80 -36.83
CA GLU A 80 -1.77 17.99 -38.09
C GLU A 80 -3.06 18.81 -37.94
N VAL A 81 -3.58 19.08 -36.73
CA VAL A 81 -4.94 19.64 -36.58
C VAL A 81 -5.07 20.81 -35.57
N VAL A 82 -4.12 21.08 -34.66
CA VAL A 82 -4.35 22.07 -33.58
C VAL A 82 -3.19 23.06 -33.39
N PRO A 83 -3.42 24.39 -33.33
CA PRO A 83 -2.42 25.35 -32.89
C PRO A 83 -2.14 25.17 -31.39
N ALA A 84 -0.86 25.21 -31.04
CA ALA A 84 -0.24 25.04 -29.73
C ALA A 84 -1.16 25.33 -28.51
N LEU A 85 -1.55 24.28 -27.81
CA LEU A 85 -2.00 24.36 -26.42
C LEU A 85 -0.78 24.39 -25.49
N SER A 86 -0.87 25.22 -24.45
CA SER A 86 0.22 25.53 -23.51
C SER A 86 0.67 24.30 -22.69
N PRO A 87 1.99 24.13 -22.42
CA PRO A 87 2.54 22.96 -21.70
C PRO A 87 2.19 22.83 -20.21
N GLU A 88 1.37 23.71 -19.64
CA GLU A 88 1.18 23.82 -18.18
C GLU A 88 0.28 22.73 -17.57
N GLN A 89 -0.23 21.79 -18.36
CA GLN A 89 -1.12 20.71 -17.91
C GLN A 89 -0.43 19.35 -17.81
N ALA A 90 0.89 19.30 -17.60
CA ALA A 90 1.57 18.08 -17.19
C ALA A 90 0.98 17.65 -15.82
N THR A 91 0.02 16.72 -15.88
CA THR A 91 -0.74 16.23 -14.72
C THR A 91 0.22 15.72 -13.65
N HIS A 92 0.15 16.31 -12.45
CA HIS A 92 0.89 15.84 -11.30
C HIS A 92 0.45 14.41 -10.97
N HIS A 93 1.25 13.41 -11.37
CA HIS A 93 0.97 12.00 -11.10
C HIS A 93 1.26 11.70 -9.62
N SER A 94 0.23 11.30 -8.86
CA SER A 94 0.38 10.85 -7.48
C SER A 94 1.06 9.48 -7.44
N LEU A 95 1.93 9.22 -6.46
CA LEU A 95 2.65 7.96 -6.34
C LEU A 95 2.03 7.02 -5.29
N ASP A 96 1.26 6.04 -5.74
CA ASP A 96 0.44 5.16 -4.90
C ASP A 96 1.03 3.76 -4.81
N ILE A 97 1.42 3.36 -3.59
CA ILE A 97 2.17 2.12 -3.35
C ILE A 97 1.48 1.29 -2.27
N VAL A 98 1.46 -0.02 -2.46
CA VAL A 98 1.09 -0.99 -1.40
C VAL A 98 2.34 -1.71 -0.90
N LEU A 99 2.42 -1.92 0.41
CA LEU A 99 3.45 -2.73 1.04
C LEU A 99 2.85 -4.01 1.64
N LEU A 100 3.18 -5.14 1.04
CA LEU A 100 2.81 -6.48 1.50
C LEU A 100 3.96 -7.12 2.28
N GLY A 101 3.62 -7.84 3.34
CA GLY A 101 4.59 -8.56 4.15
C GLY A 101 3.94 -9.22 5.36
N ALA A 102 4.59 -10.25 5.88
CA ALA A 102 4.10 -10.95 7.06
C ALA A 102 4.07 -10.01 8.29
N PRO A 103 3.20 -10.25 9.28
CA PRO A 103 3.32 -9.60 10.58
C PRO A 103 4.75 -9.75 11.14
N GLY A 104 5.34 -8.66 11.62
CA GLY A 104 6.72 -8.65 12.13
C GLY A 104 7.81 -8.57 11.07
N SER A 105 7.49 -8.52 9.77
CA SER A 105 8.46 -8.47 8.66
C SER A 105 9.18 -7.13 8.48
N GLY A 106 9.10 -6.21 9.45
CA GLY A 106 9.68 -4.87 9.34
C GLY A 106 8.99 -3.91 8.35
N LYS A 107 7.91 -4.33 7.68
CA LYS A 107 7.18 -3.51 6.68
C LYS A 107 6.80 -2.10 7.17
N GLY A 108 6.37 -1.94 8.42
CA GLY A 108 6.00 -0.62 8.95
C GLY A 108 7.21 0.32 9.07
N THR A 109 8.37 -0.22 9.45
CA THR A 109 9.64 0.53 9.46
C THR A 109 10.03 0.96 8.06
N GLN A 110 9.90 0.05 7.09
CA GLN A 110 10.23 0.31 5.70
C GLN A 110 9.28 1.33 5.06
N ALA A 111 7.98 1.24 5.33
CA ALA A 111 6.98 2.21 4.89
C ALA A 111 7.26 3.61 5.44
N GLN A 112 7.62 3.73 6.72
CA GLN A 112 8.00 5.00 7.33
C GLN A 112 9.23 5.61 6.65
N HIS A 113 10.27 4.82 6.43
CA HIS A 113 11.48 5.29 5.75
C HIS A 113 11.17 5.78 4.34
N LEU A 114 10.39 5.01 3.59
CA LEU A 114 10.01 5.36 2.23
C LEU A 114 9.18 6.65 2.16
N CYS A 115 8.21 6.80 3.07
CA CYS A 115 7.38 7.99 3.15
C CYS A 115 8.19 9.24 3.49
N GLN A 116 9.19 9.14 4.38
CA GLN A 116 10.07 10.26 4.71
C GLN A 116 10.91 10.71 3.50
N GLN A 117 11.48 9.76 2.77
CA GLN A 117 12.31 10.05 1.59
C GLN A 117 11.50 10.66 0.44
N LEU A 118 10.34 10.08 0.14
CA LEU A 118 9.52 10.45 -1.01
C LEU A 118 8.43 11.48 -0.69
N LYS A 119 8.33 11.93 0.57
CA LYS A 119 7.26 12.83 1.06
C LYS A 119 5.85 12.30 0.78
N LEU A 120 5.69 10.99 0.91
CA LEU A 120 4.41 10.31 0.79
C LEU A 120 3.72 10.17 2.14
N THR A 121 2.42 9.96 2.11
CA THR A 121 1.64 9.71 3.32
C THR A 121 1.64 8.22 3.66
N HIS A 122 2.09 7.88 4.88
CA HIS A 122 2.02 6.51 5.38
C HIS A 122 0.62 6.21 5.91
N ILE A 123 -0.01 5.15 5.40
CA ILE A 123 -1.34 4.72 5.79
C ILE A 123 -1.26 3.27 6.27
N ALA A 124 -1.22 3.08 7.59
CA ALA A 124 -1.31 1.75 8.17
C ALA A 124 -2.75 1.47 8.60
N THR A 125 -3.33 0.36 8.14
CA THR A 125 -4.74 0.06 8.48
C THR A 125 -4.99 -0.13 9.96
N GLY A 126 -3.99 -0.61 10.72
CA GLY A 126 -4.10 -0.68 12.18
C GLY A 126 -4.23 0.70 12.85
N ASP A 127 -3.55 1.73 12.33
CA ASP A 127 -3.69 3.10 12.82
C ASP A 127 -5.04 3.68 12.42
N LEU A 128 -5.50 3.38 11.19
CA LEU A 128 -6.80 3.79 10.69
C LEU A 128 -7.97 3.31 11.56
N PHE A 129 -7.94 2.04 12.01
CA PHE A 129 -8.94 1.51 12.94
C PHE A 129 -8.94 2.28 14.27
N ARG A 130 -7.76 2.51 14.86
CA ARG A 130 -7.62 3.26 16.11
C ARG A 130 -8.10 4.70 15.98
N GLU A 131 -7.78 5.35 14.86
CA GLU A 131 -8.22 6.71 14.55
C GLU A 131 -9.76 6.78 14.51
N ASN A 132 -10.41 5.88 13.75
CA ASN A 132 -11.86 5.83 13.63
C ASN A 132 -12.54 5.56 14.98
N LEU A 133 -12.02 4.62 15.77
CA LEU A 133 -12.53 4.31 17.11
C LEU A 133 -12.38 5.50 18.06
N LYS A 134 -11.20 6.14 18.08
CA LYS A 134 -10.91 7.29 18.93
C LYS A 134 -11.78 8.50 18.59
N ASN A 135 -12.00 8.74 17.31
CA ASN A 135 -12.79 9.87 16.82
C ASN A 135 -14.30 9.56 16.78
N GLN A 136 -14.72 8.35 17.19
CA GLN A 136 -16.11 7.93 17.24
C GLN A 136 -16.86 8.11 15.92
N THR A 137 -16.19 7.88 14.78
CA THR A 137 -16.81 7.96 13.45
C THR A 137 -17.88 6.87 13.29
N ASP A 138 -18.83 7.03 12.37
CA ASP A 138 -19.87 6.03 12.12
C ASP A 138 -19.26 4.65 11.77
N LEU A 139 -18.23 4.63 10.93
CA LEU A 139 -17.47 3.42 10.60
C LEU A 139 -16.73 2.86 11.83
N GLY A 140 -16.14 3.73 12.66
CA GLY A 140 -15.47 3.33 13.89
C GLY A 140 -16.43 2.68 14.89
N GLN A 141 -17.61 3.26 15.08
CA GLN A 141 -18.65 2.71 15.93
C GLN A 141 -19.15 1.36 15.39
N LEU A 142 -19.37 1.27 14.06
CA LEU A 142 -19.75 0.02 13.42
C LEU A 142 -18.69 -1.07 13.63
N ALA A 143 -17.43 -0.78 13.35
CA ALA A 143 -16.32 -1.70 13.58
C ALA A 143 -16.22 -2.13 15.06
N LYS A 144 -16.43 -1.20 16.00
CA LYS A 144 -16.47 -1.48 17.43
C LYS A 144 -17.51 -2.55 17.77
N THR A 145 -18.69 -2.54 17.13
CA THR A 145 -19.73 -3.56 17.42
C THR A 145 -19.28 -4.99 17.12
N PHE A 146 -18.47 -5.19 16.06
CA PHE A 146 -17.90 -6.50 15.74
C PHE A 146 -16.78 -6.85 16.72
N MET A 147 -15.88 -5.90 16.98
CA MET A 147 -14.74 -6.09 17.88
C MET A 147 -15.18 -6.43 19.32
N ASP A 148 -16.19 -5.73 19.85
CA ASP A 148 -16.75 -5.98 21.18
C ASP A 148 -17.37 -7.40 21.28
N ARG A 149 -17.89 -7.94 20.18
CA ARG A 149 -18.41 -9.32 20.08
C ARG A 149 -17.31 -10.36 19.83
N GLY A 150 -16.05 -9.95 19.68
CA GLY A 150 -14.94 -10.83 19.29
C GLY A 150 -15.02 -11.30 17.83
N GLU A 151 -15.85 -10.66 17.01
CA GLU A 151 -16.02 -10.94 15.59
C GLU A 151 -14.96 -10.20 14.76
N LEU A 152 -14.66 -10.73 13.58
CA LEU A 152 -13.83 -10.03 12.61
C LEU A 152 -14.63 -8.90 11.99
N VAL A 153 -14.01 -7.72 11.89
CA VAL A 153 -14.62 -6.60 11.13
C VAL A 153 -14.76 -7.03 9.66
N PRO A 154 -15.96 -6.91 9.08
CA PRO A 154 -16.19 -7.22 7.67
C PRO A 154 -15.30 -6.43 6.69
N ASP A 155 -15.09 -7.01 5.51
CA ASP A 155 -14.26 -6.42 4.45
C ASP A 155 -14.83 -5.07 3.97
N ASP A 156 -16.15 -4.96 3.76
CA ASP A 156 -16.84 -3.75 3.32
C ASP A 156 -16.66 -2.56 4.29
N VAL A 157 -16.71 -2.81 5.60
CA VAL A 157 -16.43 -1.79 6.62
C VAL A 157 -14.96 -1.33 6.53
N THR A 158 -14.05 -2.28 6.33
CA THR A 158 -12.61 -1.97 6.19
C THR A 158 -12.34 -1.18 4.91
N GLU A 159 -12.95 -1.57 3.80
CA GLU A 159 -12.87 -0.92 2.49
C GLU A 159 -13.41 0.51 2.54
N ALA A 160 -14.53 0.73 3.24
CA ALA A 160 -15.10 2.06 3.45
C ALA A 160 -14.13 2.97 4.23
N MET A 161 -13.52 2.46 5.31
CA MET A 161 -12.52 3.23 6.06
C MET A 161 -11.31 3.58 5.20
N VAL A 162 -10.82 2.63 4.40
CA VAL A 162 -9.69 2.85 3.48
C VAL A 162 -10.05 3.90 2.44
N ARG A 163 -11.24 3.81 1.82
CA ARG A 163 -11.75 4.80 0.87
C ARG A 163 -11.75 6.21 1.44
N GLU A 164 -12.34 6.41 2.62
CA GLU A 164 -12.36 7.71 3.29
C GLU A 164 -10.94 8.24 3.57
N ARG A 165 -10.03 7.36 3.98
CA ARG A 165 -8.65 7.74 4.27
C ARG A 165 -7.86 8.14 3.03
N LEU A 166 -8.05 7.42 1.91
CA LEU A 166 -7.41 7.69 0.62
C LEU A 166 -7.98 8.92 -0.09
N ALA A 167 -9.17 9.38 0.28
CA ALA A 167 -9.77 10.60 -0.27
C ALA A 167 -9.22 11.90 0.36
N ARG A 168 -8.40 11.80 1.42
CA ARG A 168 -7.94 12.98 2.16
C ARG A 168 -6.87 13.76 1.38
N PRO A 169 -6.82 15.11 1.50
CA PRO A 169 -5.89 15.94 0.74
C PRO A 169 -4.41 15.65 0.99
N ASP A 170 -4.05 15.15 2.17
CA ASP A 170 -2.67 14.77 2.51
C ASP A 170 -2.14 13.61 1.67
N THR A 171 -3.00 12.89 0.96
CA THR A 171 -2.63 11.82 0.02
C THR A 171 -2.45 12.32 -1.41
N ALA A 172 -2.60 13.61 -1.70
CA ALA A 172 -2.58 14.14 -3.07
C ALA A 172 -1.28 13.81 -3.84
N ASN A 173 -0.14 13.79 -3.15
CA ASN A 173 1.15 13.45 -3.76
C ASN A 173 1.41 11.94 -3.84
N GLY A 174 0.55 11.13 -3.21
CA GLY A 174 0.69 9.69 -3.11
C GLY A 174 0.71 9.17 -1.68
N PHE A 175 0.73 7.85 -1.55
CA PHE A 175 0.72 7.17 -0.27
C PHE A 175 1.48 5.84 -0.30
N VAL A 176 1.85 5.36 0.88
CA VAL A 176 2.24 3.96 1.11
C VAL A 176 1.21 3.30 2.01
N LEU A 177 0.47 2.34 1.46
CA LEU A 177 -0.56 1.59 2.17
C LEU A 177 0.05 0.32 2.80
N ASP A 178 0.10 0.29 4.14
CA ASP A 178 0.62 -0.82 4.93
C ASP A 178 -0.52 -1.63 5.58
N GLY A 179 -0.59 -2.92 5.24
CA GLY A 179 -1.48 -3.87 5.90
C GLY A 179 -2.88 -3.98 5.29
N PHE A 180 -3.06 -3.48 4.07
CA PHE A 180 -4.20 -3.71 3.17
C PHE A 180 -3.69 -3.68 1.72
N PRO A 181 -4.17 -4.58 0.84
CA PRO A 181 -5.14 -5.64 1.09
C PRO A 181 -4.52 -6.87 1.78
N ARG A 182 -5.37 -7.71 2.37
CA ARG A 182 -5.00 -9.00 2.99
C ARG A 182 -5.69 -10.20 2.36
N THR A 183 -6.71 -9.98 1.55
CA THR A 183 -7.48 -10.99 0.80
C THR A 183 -7.55 -10.59 -0.66
N LEU A 184 -7.95 -11.51 -1.53
CA LEU A 184 -8.18 -11.21 -2.95
C LEU A 184 -9.31 -10.18 -3.13
N SER A 185 -10.42 -10.34 -2.41
CA SER A 185 -11.55 -9.38 -2.42
C SER A 185 -11.09 -7.96 -2.12
N GLN A 186 -10.27 -7.78 -1.09
CA GLN A 186 -9.72 -6.48 -0.73
C GLN A 186 -8.79 -5.90 -1.81
N ALA A 187 -8.07 -6.76 -2.56
CA ALA A 187 -7.18 -6.31 -3.64
C ALA A 187 -7.97 -5.81 -4.86
N GLU A 188 -9.08 -6.49 -5.18
CA GLU A 188 -10.04 -6.06 -6.19
C GLU A 188 -10.71 -4.75 -5.73
N ALA A 189 -11.21 -4.68 -4.50
CA ALA A 189 -11.83 -3.48 -3.93
C ALA A 189 -10.88 -2.27 -3.90
N LEU A 190 -9.58 -2.47 -3.63
CA LEU A 190 -8.60 -1.39 -3.71
C LEU A 190 -8.53 -0.78 -5.11
N THR A 191 -8.62 -1.62 -6.13
CA THR A 191 -8.60 -1.19 -7.54
C THR A 191 -9.82 -0.31 -7.84
N ASP A 192 -10.99 -0.71 -7.35
CA ASP A 192 -12.23 0.06 -7.52
C ASP A 192 -12.22 1.37 -6.73
N ILE A 193 -11.69 1.36 -5.50
CA ILE A 193 -11.51 2.55 -4.67
C ILE A 193 -10.62 3.57 -5.41
N LEU A 194 -9.44 3.16 -5.86
CA LEU A 194 -8.51 4.07 -6.54
C LEU A 194 -9.11 4.61 -7.84
N THR A 195 -9.74 3.75 -8.63
CA THR A 195 -10.41 4.15 -9.87
C THR A 195 -11.48 5.22 -9.60
N SER A 196 -12.30 5.04 -8.56
CA SER A 196 -13.33 6.04 -8.19
C SER A 196 -12.77 7.36 -7.68
N LEU A 197 -11.50 7.38 -7.23
CA LEU A 197 -10.78 8.59 -6.82
C LEU A 197 -9.98 9.20 -7.98
N ASN A 198 -10.13 8.68 -9.21
CA ASN A 198 -9.32 9.02 -10.38
C ASN A 198 -7.81 8.85 -10.14
N ARG A 199 -7.46 7.78 -9.42
CA ARG A 199 -6.09 7.36 -9.09
C ARG A 199 -5.82 5.98 -9.67
N ARG A 200 -4.55 5.60 -9.72
CA ARG A 200 -4.14 4.23 -10.06
C ARG A 200 -3.10 3.77 -9.06
N LEU A 201 -3.09 2.47 -8.78
CA LEU A 201 -1.99 1.87 -8.01
C LEU A 201 -0.75 1.79 -8.89
N ASP A 202 0.39 2.34 -8.47
CA ASP A 202 1.61 2.32 -9.28
C ASP A 202 2.41 1.05 -9.09
N SER A 203 2.54 0.59 -7.85
CA SER A 203 3.32 -0.61 -7.52
C SER A 203 2.88 -1.27 -6.22
N VAL A 204 3.15 -2.58 -6.13
CA VAL A 204 2.98 -3.40 -4.93
C VAL A 204 4.30 -4.03 -4.56
N PHE A 205 4.84 -3.64 -3.42
CA PHE A 205 6.08 -4.18 -2.89
C PHE A 205 5.80 -5.30 -1.92
N TYR A 206 6.26 -6.50 -2.25
CA TYR A 206 6.15 -7.65 -1.37
C TYR A 206 7.48 -7.96 -0.70
N LEU A 207 7.59 -7.66 0.60
CA LEU A 207 8.72 -8.09 1.43
C LEU A 207 8.59 -9.59 1.72
N ARG A 208 9.30 -10.39 0.92
CA ARG A 208 9.26 -11.84 1.01
C ARG A 208 10.39 -12.35 1.90
N TYR A 209 10.02 -13.13 2.90
CA TYR A 209 10.97 -13.87 3.73
C TYR A 209 10.89 -15.37 3.38
N PRO A 210 12.01 -16.12 3.41
CA PRO A 210 11.97 -17.57 3.25
C PRO A 210 11.10 -18.21 4.33
N THR A 211 10.29 -19.19 3.93
CA THR A 211 9.31 -19.90 4.78
C THR A 211 9.93 -20.56 6.03
N ARG A 212 11.26 -20.68 6.10
CA ARG A 212 12.00 -21.33 7.20
C ARG A 212 12.27 -20.45 8.45
N ARG A 213 11.92 -19.16 8.47
CA ARG A 213 12.42 -18.22 9.51
C ARG A 213 11.40 -17.42 10.33
N LEU A 214 10.13 -17.81 10.41
CA LEU A 214 9.16 -17.12 11.26
C LEU A 214 8.91 -17.78 12.63
N SER A 215 9.62 -18.88 12.95
CA SER A 215 9.53 -19.57 14.24
C SER A 215 10.69 -19.30 15.21
N ALA A 216 11.69 -18.50 14.85
CA ALA A 216 12.83 -18.25 15.73
C ALA A 216 13.33 -16.79 15.62
N GLY A 217 12.93 -15.96 16.57
CA GLY A 217 13.69 -14.80 17.02
C GLY A 217 13.50 -13.50 16.23
N CYS A 218 12.42 -12.78 16.51
CA CYS A 218 12.53 -11.32 16.61
C CYS A 218 12.90 -10.99 18.07
N ARG A 219 14.20 -10.98 18.36
CA ARG A 219 14.76 -10.20 19.47
C ARG A 219 15.39 -8.96 18.86
N ALA A 220 14.88 -7.81 19.24
CA ALA A 220 15.66 -6.60 19.41
C ALA A 220 15.34 -6.11 20.83
#